data_AF-C1DZ94-F1
#
_entry.id   AF-C1DZ94-F1
#
_cell.length_a   1.000
_cell.length_b   1.000
_cell.length_c   1.000
_cell.angle_alpha   90.00
_cell.angle_beta   90.00
_cell.angle_gamma   90.00
#
_symmetry.space_group_name_H-M   'P 1'
#
loop_
_entity.id
_entity.type
_entity.pdbx_description
1 polymer ?
#
loop_
_entity_poly.entity_id
_entity_poly.type
_entity_poly.pdbx_seq_one_letter_code
_entity_poly.pdbx_strand_id
1 'polypeptide(L)'
;MLQDVLDLGPARLFGLARLLLSVQVLVGMVGCLAFVYGTIHPGQVACALFGIVAVDLRHGPMLRTYASLLVFLVALDVTWHEFWAERLMRNYTGVREDAEMWWGVMVANTNKICGFAMEMAGAITRGVSLLIWGVLWYGDHLSGVAPIMAGGGGGYASIPESKW
;
A
#
# COMPACT_ATOMS: atom_id res chain seq x y z
N MET A 1 -6.90 22.74 -3.16
CA MET A 1 -6.19 21.50 -2.81
C MET A 1 -6.64 20.30 -3.65
N LEU A 2 -7.92 19.90 -3.68
CA LEU A 2 -8.37 18.80 -4.55
C LEU A 2 -8.34 19.18 -6.04
N GLN A 3 -8.72 20.42 -6.39
CA GLN A 3 -8.59 20.96 -7.76
C GLN A 3 -7.13 20.98 -8.24
N ASP A 4 -6.20 21.40 -7.38
CA ASP A 4 -4.77 21.40 -7.73
C ASP A 4 -4.23 20.00 -8.04
N VAL A 5 -4.80 18.95 -7.42
CA VAL A 5 -4.45 17.55 -7.71
C VAL A 5 -5.11 17.07 -9.01
N LEU A 6 -6.33 17.52 -9.30
CA LEU A 6 -7.02 17.23 -10.56
C LEU A 6 -6.33 17.88 -11.77
N ASP A 7 -5.68 19.02 -11.57
CA ASP A 7 -4.91 19.73 -12.61
C ASP A 7 -3.52 19.12 -12.85
N LEU A 8 -3.09 18.14 -12.03
CA LEU A 8 -1.85 17.41 -12.27
C LEU A 8 -2.03 16.45 -13.44
N GLY A 9 -1.23 16.64 -14.49
CA GLY A 9 -1.18 15.68 -15.59
C GLY A 9 -0.84 14.25 -15.15
N PRO A 10 -1.24 13.22 -15.92
CA PRO A 10 -1.19 11.81 -15.51
C PRO A 10 0.23 11.34 -15.14
N ALA A 11 1.26 11.86 -15.80
CA ALA A 11 2.65 11.54 -15.47
C ALA A 11 3.03 11.94 -14.02
N ARG A 12 2.56 13.09 -13.55
CA ARG A 12 2.80 13.55 -12.17
C ARG A 12 2.00 12.74 -11.17
N LEU A 13 0.73 12.43 -11.48
CA LEU A 13 -0.12 11.59 -10.63
C LEU A 13 0.50 10.21 -10.41
N PHE A 14 1.01 9.58 -11.46
CA PHE A 14 1.68 8.30 -11.33
C PHE A 14 3.05 8.38 -10.63
N GLY A 15 3.78 9.50 -10.79
CA GLY A 15 4.98 9.77 -10.00
C GLY A 15 4.67 9.85 -8.50
N LEU A 16 3.61 10.55 -8.12
CA LEU A 16 3.13 10.62 -6.74
C LEU A 16 2.63 9.27 -6.24
N ALA A 17 1.87 8.52 -7.06
CA ALA A 17 1.43 7.18 -6.71
C ALA A 17 2.63 6.27 -6.41
N ARG A 18 3.66 6.29 -7.26
CA ARG A 18 4.91 5.55 -7.05
C ARG A 18 5.62 5.96 -5.77
N LEU A 19 5.71 7.27 -5.49
CA LEU A 19 6.32 7.77 -4.25
C LEU A 19 5.58 7.25 -3.01
N LEU A 20 4.25 7.34 -2.99
CA LEU A 20 3.44 6.85 -1.87
C LEU A 20 3.56 5.34 -1.70
N LEU A 21 3.64 4.58 -2.80
CA LEU A 21 3.90 3.14 -2.75
C LEU A 21 5.26 2.83 -2.11
N SER A 22 6.32 3.56 -2.48
CA SER A 22 7.63 3.41 -1.86
C SER A 22 7.61 3.72 -0.36
N VAL A 23 6.87 4.77 0.05
CA VAL A 23 6.66 5.06 1.48
C VAL A 23 5.94 3.92 2.17
N GLN A 24 4.89 3.35 1.56
CA GLN A 24 4.19 2.17 2.12
C GLN A 24 5.11 0.96 2.27
N VAL A 25 6.01 0.71 1.31
CA VAL A 25 7.02 -0.35 1.43
C VAL A 25 7.93 -0.08 2.63
N LEU A 26 8.49 1.12 2.77
CA LEU A 26 9.38 1.45 3.88
C LEU A 26 8.70 1.30 5.24
N VAL A 27 7.49 1.86 5.37
CA VAL A 27 6.70 1.77 6.60
C VAL A 27 6.35 0.32 6.93
N GLY A 28 5.91 -0.46 5.93
CA GLY A 28 5.59 -1.87 6.11
C GLY A 28 6.82 -2.72 6.49
N MET A 29 7.99 -2.42 5.93
CA MET A 29 9.23 -3.11 6.27
C MET A 29 9.66 -2.86 7.72
N VAL A 30 9.52 -1.62 8.22
CA VAL A 30 9.71 -1.32 9.64
C VAL A 30 8.62 -2.01 10.47
N GLY A 31 7.39 -2.04 9.95
CA GLY A 31 6.25 -2.78 10.48
C GLY A 31 6.56 -4.23 10.84
N CYS A 32 7.23 -4.92 9.92
CA CYS A 32 7.61 -6.32 10.07
C CYS A 32 8.51 -6.62 11.29
N LEU A 33 9.09 -5.60 11.95
CA LEU A 33 9.88 -5.76 13.17
C LEU A 33 9.01 -5.89 14.43
N ALA A 34 7.68 -5.74 14.33
CA ALA A 34 6.78 -6.00 15.44
C ALA A 34 6.78 -7.48 15.84
N PHE A 35 6.87 -7.76 17.13
CA PHE A 35 6.86 -9.12 17.67
C PHE A 35 5.48 -9.77 17.64
N VAL A 36 4.41 -8.97 17.72
CA VAL A 36 3.03 -9.44 17.78
C VAL A 36 2.16 -8.59 16.85
N TYR A 37 1.17 -9.23 16.23
CA TYR A 37 0.21 -8.59 15.31
C TYR A 37 0.84 -8.00 14.03
N GLY A 38 2.12 -8.28 13.77
CA GLY A 38 2.87 -7.76 12.62
C GLY A 38 2.66 -8.51 11.31
N THR A 39 1.89 -9.60 11.28
CA THR A 39 1.64 -10.40 10.06
C THR A 39 0.91 -9.62 8.96
N ILE A 40 0.24 -8.53 9.32
CA ILE A 40 -0.39 -7.60 8.39
C ILE A 40 0.65 -6.87 7.51
N HIS A 41 1.83 -6.54 8.06
CA HIS A 41 2.81 -5.71 7.38
C HIS A 41 3.46 -6.39 6.17
N PRO A 42 3.87 -7.68 6.20
CA PRO A 42 4.32 -8.39 5.00
C PRO A 42 3.29 -8.37 3.86
N GLY A 43 2.00 -8.52 4.19
CA GLY A 43 0.91 -8.43 3.21
C GLY A 43 0.80 -7.04 2.58
N GLN A 44 0.93 -6.00 3.39
CA GLN A 44 0.96 -4.61 2.91
C GLN A 44 2.18 -4.33 2.02
N VAL A 45 3.37 -4.82 2.40
CA VAL A 45 4.58 -4.70 1.59
C VAL A 45 4.40 -5.39 0.24
N ALA A 46 3.87 -6.62 0.23
CA ALA A 46 3.59 -7.36 -1.00
C ALA A 46 2.61 -6.61 -1.92
N CYS A 47 1.55 -6.03 -1.35
CA CYS A 47 0.58 -5.24 -2.11
C CYS A 47 1.20 -3.94 -2.67
N ALA A 48 2.03 -3.25 -1.89
CA ALA A 48 2.71 -2.04 -2.34
C ALA A 48 3.72 -2.35 -3.47
N LEU A 49 4.48 -3.44 -3.37
CA LEU A 49 5.36 -3.91 -4.44
C LEU A 49 4.56 -4.29 -5.70
N PHE A 50 3.42 -4.95 -5.56
CA PHE A 50 2.51 -5.22 -6.68
C PHE A 50 2.05 -3.91 -7.35
N GLY A 51 1.70 -2.89 -6.57
CA GLY A 51 1.35 -1.56 -7.07
C GLY A 51 2.50 -0.88 -7.84
N ILE A 52 3.74 -0.99 -7.35
CA ILE A 52 4.94 -0.47 -8.02
C ILE A 52 5.11 -1.11 -9.38
N VAL A 53 5.00 -2.45 -9.45
CA VAL A 53 5.08 -3.20 -10.71
C VAL A 53 3.95 -2.81 -11.66
N ALA A 54 2.71 -2.67 -11.15
CA ALA A 54 1.58 -2.24 -11.98
C ALA A 54 1.79 -0.84 -12.59
N VAL A 55 2.36 0.10 -11.81
CA VAL A 55 2.71 1.44 -12.29
C VAL A 55 3.82 1.41 -13.33
N ASP A 56 4.87 0.62 -13.11
CA ASP A 56 6.01 0.51 -14.03
C ASP A 56 5.63 -0.14 -15.36
N LEU A 57 4.83 -1.20 -15.32
CA LEU A 57 4.37 -1.90 -16.52
C LEU A 57 3.28 -1.15 -17.28
N ARG A 58 2.64 -0.14 -16.66
CA ARG A 58 1.50 0.59 -17.24
C ARG A 58 0.35 -0.32 -17.70
N HIS A 59 0.24 -1.50 -17.10
CA HIS A 59 -0.73 -2.52 -17.52
C HIS A 59 -2.08 -2.29 -16.85
N GLY A 60 -3.08 -1.89 -17.64
CA GLY A 60 -4.40 -1.46 -17.15
C GLY A 60 -5.07 -2.43 -16.17
N PRO A 61 -5.22 -3.73 -16.51
CA PRO A 61 -5.77 -4.71 -15.58
C PRO A 61 -5.03 -4.80 -14.24
N MET A 62 -3.69 -4.73 -14.23
CA MET A 62 -2.92 -4.77 -12.98
C MET A 62 -3.11 -3.50 -12.15
N LEU A 63 -3.18 -2.33 -12.81
CA LEU A 63 -3.47 -1.06 -12.16
C LEU A 63 -4.85 -1.07 -11.48
N ARG A 64 -5.88 -1.58 -12.18
CA ARG A 64 -7.25 -1.70 -11.62
C ARG A 64 -7.32 -2.71 -10.48
N THR A 65 -6.62 -3.85 -10.60
CA THR A 65 -6.49 -4.82 -9.52
C THR A 65 -5.85 -4.19 -8.29
N TYR A 66 -4.76 -3.42 -8.46
CA TYR A 66 -4.13 -2.74 -7.34
C TYR A 66 -5.07 -1.70 -6.72
N ALA A 67 -5.78 -0.89 -7.51
CA ALA A 67 -6.73 0.08 -6.98
C ALA A 67 -7.83 -0.59 -6.14
N SER A 68 -8.30 -1.77 -6.56
CA SER A 68 -9.28 -2.55 -5.80
C SER A 68 -8.68 -3.11 -4.50
N LEU A 69 -7.44 -3.61 -4.56
CA LEU A 69 -6.69 -4.06 -3.38
C LEU A 69 -6.45 -2.91 -2.40
N LEU A 70 -6.20 -1.70 -2.88
CA LEU A 70 -6.00 -0.52 -2.03
C LEU A 70 -7.27 -0.18 -1.23
N VAL A 71 -8.44 -0.23 -1.85
CA VAL A 71 -9.73 -0.07 -1.15
C VAL A 71 -9.88 -1.13 -0.07
N PHE A 72 -9.59 -2.39 -0.40
CA PHE A 72 -9.64 -3.50 0.56
C PHE A 72 -8.66 -3.29 1.72
N LEU A 73 -7.42 -2.87 1.44
CA LEU A 73 -6.42 -2.60 2.47
C LEU A 73 -6.84 -1.46 3.40
N VAL A 74 -7.43 -0.38 2.88
CA VAL A 74 -7.95 0.71 3.72
C VAL A 74 -9.09 0.22 4.64
N ALA A 75 -9.97 -0.66 4.16
CA ALA A 75 -10.98 -1.28 5.02
C ALA A 75 -10.36 -2.22 6.07
N LEU A 76 -9.30 -2.92 5.69
CA LEU A 76 -8.52 -3.76 6.60
C LEU A 76 -7.83 -2.92 7.68
N ASP A 77 -7.32 -1.73 7.35
CA ASP A 77 -6.71 -0.79 8.30
C ASP A 77 -7.71 -0.39 9.40
N VAL A 78 -8.95 -0.02 9.00
CA VAL A 78 -10.02 0.33 9.94
C VAL A 78 -10.35 -0.87 10.83
N THR A 79 -10.51 -2.05 10.23
CA THR A 79 -10.78 -3.29 10.97
C THR A 79 -9.66 -3.57 11.97
N TRP A 80 -8.40 -3.51 11.53
CA TRP A 80 -7.25 -3.76 12.37
C TRP A 80 -7.19 -2.75 13.54
N HIS A 81 -7.47 -1.48 13.29
CA HIS A 81 -7.49 -0.44 14.32
C HIS A 81 -8.52 -0.77 15.41
N GLU A 82 -9.76 -1.09 15.04
CA GLU A 82 -10.84 -1.40 15.99
C GLU A 82 -10.52 -2.62 16.87
N PHE A 83 -9.87 -3.65 16.32
CA PHE A 83 -9.58 -4.88 17.06
C PHE A 83 -8.31 -4.82 17.92
N TRP A 84 -7.28 -4.08 17.47
CA TRP A 84 -5.92 -4.23 18.02
C TRP A 84 -5.31 -2.94 18.61
N ALA A 85 -5.79 -1.75 18.25
CA ALA A 85 -5.22 -0.49 18.72
C ALA A 85 -5.21 -0.38 20.24
N GLU A 86 -6.35 -0.67 20.88
CA GLU A 86 -6.49 -0.60 22.33
C GLU A 86 -5.57 -1.61 23.05
N ARG A 87 -5.48 -2.83 22.51
CA ARG A 87 -4.66 -3.91 23.09
C ARG A 87 -3.17 -3.55 23.08
N LEU A 88 -2.69 -3.00 21.96
CA LEU A 88 -1.31 -2.55 21.81
C LEU A 88 -0.98 -1.35 22.72
N MET A 89 -1.90 -0.38 22.83
CA MET A 89 -1.72 0.79 23.69
C MET A 89 -1.69 0.45 25.19
N ARG A 90 -2.48 -0.56 25.60
CA ARG A 90 -2.53 -1.06 26.99
C ARG A 90 -1.42 -2.05 27.34
N ASN A 91 -0.41 -2.23 26.49
CA ASN A 91 0.69 -3.19 26.67
C ASN A 91 0.24 -4.67 26.75
N TYR A 92 -0.92 -5.05 26.21
CA TYR A 92 -1.28 -6.46 26.07
C TYR A 92 -0.49 -7.09 24.92
N THR A 93 0.79 -7.40 25.18
CA THR A 93 1.69 -8.04 24.22
C THR A 93 1.68 -9.56 24.33
N GLY A 94 0.99 -10.13 25.32
CA GLY A 94 1.01 -11.58 25.58
C GLY A 94 2.35 -12.11 26.10
N VAL A 95 3.32 -11.23 26.36
CA VAL A 95 4.59 -11.58 27.00
C VAL A 95 4.40 -11.60 28.51
N ARG A 96 4.76 -12.72 29.13
CA ARG A 96 4.78 -12.93 30.57
C ARG A 96 5.85 -12.04 31.22
N GLU A 97 5.44 -11.08 32.05
CA GLU A 97 6.30 -10.08 32.69
C GLU A 97 7.31 -10.69 33.69
N ASP A 98 7.19 -11.98 33.99
CA ASP A 98 8.00 -12.73 34.95
C ASP A 98 9.40 -13.13 34.44
N ALA A 99 9.78 -12.78 33.21
CA ALA A 99 11.14 -12.93 32.69
C ALA A 99 11.72 -11.56 32.28
N GLU A 100 12.54 -11.00 33.18
CA GLU A 100 13.32 -9.77 33.00
C GLU A 100 12.51 -8.53 32.55
N MET A 101 12.15 -7.67 33.51
CA MET A 101 11.40 -6.43 33.31
C MET A 101 11.87 -5.58 32.10
N TRP A 102 13.19 -5.59 31.81
CA TRP A 102 13.77 -4.94 30.63
C TRP A 102 13.27 -5.51 29.30
N TRP A 103 13.18 -6.85 29.18
CA TRP A 103 12.72 -7.53 27.98
C TRP A 103 11.24 -7.25 27.70
N GLY A 104 10.39 -7.28 28.73
CA GLY A 104 8.98 -6.93 28.62
C GLY A 104 8.75 -5.50 28.13
N VAL A 105 9.49 -4.53 28.68
CA VAL A 105 9.43 -3.11 28.26
C VAL A 105 9.94 -2.93 26.83
N MET A 106 11.03 -3.60 26.46
CA MET A 106 11.56 -3.55 25.09
C MET A 106 10.53 -4.07 24.09
N VAL A 107 9.94 -5.25 24.33
CA VAL A 107 8.94 -5.84 23.43
C VAL A 107 7.68 -4.95 23.34
N ALA A 108 7.21 -4.39 24.45
CA ALA A 108 6.08 -3.46 24.45
C ALA A 108 6.35 -2.20 23.61
N ASN A 109 7.52 -1.60 23.75
CA ASN A 109 7.90 -0.42 22.98
C ASN A 109 8.11 -0.73 21.49
N THR A 110 8.72 -1.87 21.16
CA THR A 110 8.86 -2.32 19.77
C THR A 110 7.49 -2.54 19.13
N ASN A 111 6.55 -3.18 19.81
CA ASN A 111 5.20 -3.37 19.27
C ASN A 111 4.42 -2.05 19.11
N LYS A 112 4.64 -1.06 19.98
CA LYS A 112 4.04 0.28 19.83
C LYS A 112 4.61 1.04 18.64
N ILE A 113 5.93 1.02 18.47
CA ILE A 113 6.60 1.78 17.40
C ILE A 113 6.48 1.04 16.07
N CYS A 114 6.99 -0.19 16.02
CA CYS A 114 7.03 -0.97 14.79
C CYS A 114 5.65 -1.49 14.44
N GLY A 115 4.81 -1.92 15.39
CA GLY A 115 3.44 -2.35 15.08
C GLY A 115 2.50 -1.16 14.90
N PHE A 116 2.04 -0.61 16.02
CA PHE A 116 0.96 0.37 16.03
C PHE A 116 1.30 1.66 15.25
N ALA A 117 2.44 2.30 15.52
CA ALA A 117 2.75 3.58 14.88
C ALA A 117 3.00 3.44 13.37
N MET A 118 3.68 2.37 12.93
CA MET A 118 3.84 2.11 11.49
C MET A 118 2.52 1.74 10.83
N GLU A 119 1.63 1.02 11.51
CA GLU A 119 0.30 0.75 10.97
C GLU A 119 -0.49 2.04 10.76
N MET A 120 -0.43 2.99 11.70
CA MET A 120 -1.09 4.30 11.55
C MET A 120 -0.47 5.13 10.42
N ALA A 121 0.86 5.16 10.32
CA ALA A 121 1.55 5.83 9.22
C ALA A 121 1.19 5.19 7.86
N GLY A 122 1.10 3.86 7.82
CA GLY A 122 0.70 3.09 6.65
C GLY A 122 -0.74 3.40 6.24
N ALA A 123 -1.67 3.41 7.19
CA ALA A 123 -3.08 3.69 6.96
C ALA A 123 -3.30 5.11 6.42
N ILE A 124 -2.61 6.11 7.00
CA ILE A 124 -2.66 7.50 6.48
C ILE A 124 -2.10 7.54 5.04
N THR A 125 -0.96 6.91 4.80
CA THR A 125 -0.34 6.88 3.47
C THR A 125 -1.25 6.20 2.45
N ARG A 126 -1.93 5.10 2.82
CA ARG A 126 -2.92 4.41 2.00
C ARG A 126 -4.16 5.26 1.76
N GLY A 127 -4.66 5.97 2.78
CA GLY A 127 -5.77 6.91 2.64
C GLY A 127 -5.48 8.05 1.66
N VAL A 128 -4.28 8.65 1.74
CA VAL A 128 -3.84 9.66 0.77
C VAL A 128 -3.66 9.03 -0.62
N SER A 129 -3.08 7.83 -0.70
CA SER A 129 -2.92 7.10 -1.96
C SER A 129 -4.28 6.84 -2.62
N LEU A 130 -5.30 6.46 -1.84
CA LEU A 130 -6.64 6.18 -2.34
C LEU A 130 -7.24 7.38 -3.08
N LEU A 131 -6.97 8.62 -2.62
CA LEU A 131 -7.41 9.82 -3.33
C LEU A 131 -6.75 9.94 -4.71
N ILE A 132 -5.43 9.70 -4.80
CA ILE A 132 -4.70 9.73 -6.08
C ILE A 132 -5.20 8.65 -7.02
N TRP A 133 -5.38 7.42 -6.53
CA TRP A 133 -5.90 6.31 -7.31
C TRP A 133 -7.35 6.52 -7.74
N GLY A 134 -8.17 7.19 -6.91
CA GLY A 134 -9.50 7.64 -7.27
C GLY A 134 -9.46 8.60 -8.47
N VAL A 135 -8.60 9.62 -8.44
CA VAL A 135 -8.43 10.55 -9.58
C VAL A 135 -7.98 9.81 -10.84
N LEU A 136 -7.00 8.90 -10.72
CA LEU A 136 -6.55 8.09 -11.85
C LEU A 136 -7.67 7.20 -12.42
N TRP A 137 -8.55 6.68 -11.57
CA TRP A 137 -9.70 5.87 -11.99
C TRP A 137 -10.75 6.70 -12.72
N TYR A 138 -11.18 7.82 -12.13
CA TYR A 138 -12.20 8.70 -12.74
C TYR A 138 -11.72 9.37 -14.03
N GLY A 139 -10.41 9.64 -14.15
CA GLY A 139 -9.78 10.14 -15.37
C GLY A 139 -9.51 9.08 -16.45
N ASP A 140 -9.96 7.83 -16.24
CA ASP A 140 -9.71 6.67 -17.12
C ASP A 140 -8.21 6.41 -17.43
N HIS A 141 -7.32 6.87 -16.56
CA HIS A 141 -5.86 6.68 -16.70
C HIS A 141 -5.42 5.24 -16.35
N LEU A 142 -6.33 4.45 -15.76
CA LEU A 142 -6.08 3.04 -15.40
C LEU A 142 -6.45 2.06 -16.52
N SER A 143 -6.95 2.52 -17.68
CA SER A 143 -7.25 1.66 -18.83
C SER A 143 -6.02 1.05 -19.48
N GLY A 144 -4.82 1.58 -19.22
CA GLY A 144 -3.56 1.10 -19.80
C GLY A 144 -3.38 1.48 -21.27
N VAL A 145 -4.28 2.28 -21.84
CA VAL A 145 -4.16 2.79 -23.21
C VAL A 145 -3.36 4.09 -23.15
N ALA A 146 -2.12 4.07 -23.65
CA ALA A 146 -1.41 5.31 -23.92
C ALA A 146 -2.26 6.18 -24.87
N PRO A 147 -2.37 7.51 -24.68
CA PRO A 147 -3.23 8.38 -25.50
C PRO A 147 -2.90 8.38 -27.02
N ILE A 148 -1.83 7.71 -27.44
CA ILE A 148 -1.42 7.55 -28.83
C ILE A 148 -2.23 6.44 -29.54
N MET A 149 -2.91 5.55 -28.81
CA MET A 149 -3.60 4.37 -29.35
C MET A 149 -5.15 4.48 -29.33
N ALA A 150 -5.70 5.64 -28.96
CA ALA A 150 -7.14 5.88 -29.03
C ALA A 150 -7.66 6.09 -30.48
N GLY A 151 -6.77 6.00 -31.47
CA GLY A 151 -7.08 6.00 -32.89
C GLY A 151 -6.52 4.77 -33.61
N GLY A 152 -7.07 3.59 -33.31
CA GLY A 152 -6.94 2.43 -34.20
C GLY A 152 -6.44 1.15 -33.57
N GLY A 153 -7.32 0.15 -33.56
CA GLY A 153 -6.96 -1.27 -33.68
C GLY A 153 -6.44 -1.94 -32.42
N GLY A 154 -7.32 -2.71 -31.78
CA GLY A 154 -6.91 -3.70 -30.78
C GLY A 154 -5.88 -4.67 -31.36
N GLY A 155 -4.76 -4.80 -30.68
CA GLY A 155 -3.73 -5.79 -30.94
C GLY A 155 -3.06 -6.14 -29.63
N TYR A 156 -3.47 -7.25 -29.02
CA TYR A 156 -2.67 -7.92 -28.01
C TYR A 156 -1.30 -8.18 -28.63
N ALA A 157 -0.24 -7.60 -28.07
CA ALA A 157 1.12 -7.90 -28.48
C ALA A 157 1.39 -9.38 -28.19
N SER A 158 1.33 -10.20 -29.23
CA SER A 158 1.74 -11.59 -29.22
C SER A 158 3.22 -11.66 -28.83
N ILE A 159 3.52 -12.41 -27.76
CA ILE A 159 4.88 -12.85 -27.46
C ILE A 159 5.39 -13.60 -28.70
N PRO A 160 6.50 -13.18 -29.33
CA PRO A 160 7.02 -13.93 -30.46
C PRO A 160 7.52 -15.28 -29.96
N GLU A 161 6.85 -16.36 -30.36
CA GLU A 161 7.41 -17.70 -30.30
C GLU A 161 8.68 -17.71 -31.15
N SER A 162 9.83 -17.72 -30.48
CA SER A 162 11.10 -18.02 -31.13
C SER A 162 11.02 -19.44 -31.68
N LYS A 163 10.90 -19.54 -33.00
CA LYS A 163 11.25 -20.76 -33.73
C LYS A 163 12.78 -20.85 -33.79
N TRP A 164 13.26 -22.09 -33.63
CA TRP A 164 14.63 -22.60 -33.66
C TRP A 164 15.36 -22.60 -32.32
#